data_AF-A0AA95SGU3-F1
#
_entry.id   AF-A0AA95SGU3-F1
#
_cell.length_a   1.000
_cell.length_b   1.000
_cell.length_c   1.000
_cell.angle_alpha   90.00
_cell.angle_beta   90.00
_cell.angle_gamma   90.00
#
_symmetry.space_group_name_H-M   'P 1'
#
loop_
_entity.id
_entity.type
_entity.pdbx_description
1 polymer ?
#
loop_
_entity_poly.entity_id
_entity_poly.type
_entity_poly.pdbx_seq_one_letter_code
_entity_poly.pdbx_strand_id
1 'polypeptide(L)'
;MKLIIAVVQDQDSNRLSKALVDNNFRATKLASTGGFLKSGNTTFMIGTEDIRVDRALQIIKDNCRSREQLVSPVSPMGGNADSYVPYPVEVEVGGATVFVLPIEQYLQF
;
A
#
# COMPACT_ATOMS: atom_id res chain seq x y z
N MET A 1 -22.62 -4.44 2.49
CA MET A 1 -21.50 -3.53 2.21
C MET A 1 -20.21 -4.19 2.63
N LYS A 2 -19.08 -3.79 2.05
CA LYS A 2 -17.73 -4.23 2.44
C LYS A 2 -16.84 -3.03 2.73
N LEU A 3 -15.86 -3.26 3.60
CA LEU A 3 -14.75 -2.35 3.83
C LEU A 3 -13.50 -2.96 3.19
N ILE A 4 -12.94 -2.28 2.20
CA ILE A 4 -11.67 -2.67 1.58
C ILE A 4 -10.55 -1.88 2.26
N ILE A 5 -9.56 -2.57 2.79
CA ILE A 5 -8.31 -2.00 3.29
C ILE A 5 -7.20 -2.35 2.31
N ALA A 6 -6.64 -1.35 1.63
CA ALA A 6 -5.59 -1.54 0.64
C ALA A 6 -4.30 -0.82 1.07
N VAL A 7 -3.25 -1.58 1.36
CA VAL A 7 -1.90 -1.08 1.61
C VAL A 7 -1.17 -1.02 0.27
N VAL A 8 -0.76 0.18 -0.13
CA VAL A 8 -0.15 0.47 -1.43
C VAL A 8 1.11 1.30 -1.25
N GLN A 9 1.98 1.29 -2.26
CA GLN A 9 3.18 2.13 -2.26
C GLN A 9 2.82 3.62 -2.40
N ASP A 10 3.55 4.50 -1.74
CA ASP A 10 3.29 5.95 -1.76
C ASP A 10 3.35 6.55 -3.18
N GLN A 11 4.18 5.97 -4.03
CA GLN A 11 4.33 6.36 -5.44
C GLN A 11 3.04 6.16 -6.25
N ASP A 12 2.25 5.14 -5.92
CA ASP A 12 0.98 4.83 -6.59
C ASP A 12 -0.23 5.51 -5.91
N SER A 13 -0.03 6.06 -4.71
CA SER A 13 -1.07 6.62 -3.85
C SER A 13 -1.92 7.69 -4.54
N ASN A 14 -1.28 8.68 -5.17
CA ASN A 14 -2.00 9.77 -5.84
C ASN A 14 -2.76 9.29 -7.09
N ARG A 15 -2.15 8.37 -7.84
CA ARG A 15 -2.75 7.76 -9.02
C ARG A 15 -3.99 6.93 -8.65
N LEU A 16 -3.87 6.09 -7.63
CA LEU A 16 -4.98 5.28 -7.12
C LEU A 16 -6.10 6.18 -6.59
N SER A 17 -5.77 7.20 -5.78
CA SER A 17 -6.76 8.13 -5.25
C SER A 17 -7.59 8.78 -6.36
N LYS A 18 -6.93 9.28 -7.40
CA LYS A 18 -7.61 9.86 -8.56
C LYS A 18 -8.50 8.84 -9.26
N ALA A 19 -8.01 7.63 -9.52
CA ALA A 19 -8.79 6.59 -10.19
C ALA A 19 -10.02 6.14 -9.39
N LEU A 20 -9.93 6.09 -8.06
CA LEU A 20 -11.06 5.80 -7.18
C LEU A 20 -12.12 6.91 -7.25
N VAL A 21 -11.70 8.18 -7.18
CA VAL A 21 -12.60 9.34 -7.30
C VAL A 21 -13.28 9.38 -8.68
N ASP A 22 -12.51 9.22 -9.75
CA ASP A 22 -13.02 9.22 -11.14
C ASP A 22 -14.05 8.09 -11.38
N ASN A 23 -14.03 7.03 -10.56
CA ASN A 23 -14.99 5.92 -10.60
C ASN A 23 -16.05 5.99 -9.48
N ASN A 24 -16.25 7.14 -8.84
CA ASN A 24 -17.23 7.34 -7.77
C ASN A 24 -17.07 6.37 -6.58
N PHE A 25 -15.83 6.10 -6.17
CA PHE A 25 -15.53 5.44 -4.89
C PHE A 25 -15.11 6.49 -3.86
N ARG A 26 -15.67 6.38 -2.66
CA ARG A 26 -15.23 7.18 -1.50
C ARG A 26 -14.14 6.41 -0.77
N ALA A 27 -13.00 7.06 -0.56
CA ALA A 27 -11.85 6.46 0.08
C ALA A 27 -11.24 7.41 1.11
N THR A 28 -10.82 6.86 2.24
CA THR A 28 -10.02 7.57 3.25
C THR A 28 -8.58 7.12 3.12
N LYS A 29 -7.66 8.07 3.01
CA LYS A 29 -6.21 7.84 2.88
C LYS A 29 -5.52 8.03 4.24
N LEU A 30 -4.70 7.07 4.65
CA LEU A 30 -3.87 7.12 5.85
C LEU A 30 -2.40 6.97 5.46
N ALA A 31 -1.53 7.79 6.07
CA ALA A 31 -0.09 7.54 6.03
C ALA A 31 0.24 6.39 6.99
N SER A 32 0.96 5.40 6.52
CA SER A 32 1.35 4.21 7.28
C SER A 32 2.81 3.85 7.02
N THR A 33 3.35 2.92 7.79
CA THR A 33 4.74 2.47 7.64
C THR A 33 4.76 0.95 7.56
N GLY A 34 5.48 0.40 6.58
CA GLY A 34 5.66 -1.03 6.45
C GLY A 34 6.55 -1.58 7.57
N GLY A 35 6.11 -2.63 8.26
CA GLY A 35 6.85 -3.20 9.40
C GLY A 35 8.20 -3.81 9.04
N PHE A 36 8.33 -4.37 7.83
CA PHE A 36 9.58 -5.00 7.36
C PHE A 36 10.60 -3.97 6.87
N LEU A 37 10.21 -3.16 5.89
CA LEU A 37 11.10 -2.18 5.25
C LEU A 37 11.30 -0.91 6.08
N LYS A 38 10.50 -0.72 7.14
CA LYS A 38 10.40 0.52 7.93
C LYS A 38 10.24 1.78 7.04
N SER A 39 9.65 1.59 5.87
CA SER A 39 9.48 2.61 4.83
C SER A 39 8.02 3.05 4.79
N GLY A 40 7.81 4.33 4.45
CA GLY A 40 6.48 4.92 4.30
C GLY A 40 5.67 4.23 3.20
N ASN A 41 4.40 3.99 3.49
CA ASN A 41 3.42 3.52 2.54
C ASN A 41 2.05 4.17 2.82
N THR A 42 1.10 3.93 1.94
CA THR A 42 -0.25 4.48 2.08
C THR A 42 -1.24 3.35 2.31
N THR A 43 -2.13 3.53 3.29
CA THR A 43 -3.30 2.66 3.46
C THR A 43 -4.56 3.40 3.01
N PHE A 44 -5.37 2.77 2.14
CA PHE A 44 -6.69 3.23 1.76
C PHE A 44 -7.77 2.41 2.46
N MET A 45 -8.77 3.10 3.03
CA MET A 45 -10.01 2.50 3.54
C MET A 45 -11.16 2.89 2.60
N ILE A 46 -11.79 1.91 1.97
CA ILE A 46 -12.81 2.11 0.94
C ILE A 46 -14.08 1.36 1.35
N GLY A 47 -15.11 2.08 1.75
CA GLY A 47 -16.43 1.51 1.99
C GLY A 47 -17.23 1.44 0.69
N THR A 48 -17.72 0.27 0.31
CA THR A 48 -18.49 0.10 -0.93
C THR A 48 -19.57 -0.99 -0.82
N GLU A 49 -20.55 -0.93 -1.71
CA GLU A 49 -21.58 -1.96 -1.87
C GLU A 49 -20.97 -3.26 -2.41
N ASP A 50 -21.55 -4.40 -2.02
CA ASP A 50 -21.03 -5.73 -2.37
C ASP A 50 -20.88 -5.92 -3.88
N ILE A 51 -21.83 -5.38 -4.66
CA ILE A 51 -21.82 -5.44 -6.14
C ILE A 51 -20.70 -4.63 -6.79
N ARG A 52 -20.04 -3.71 -6.05
CA ARG A 52 -18.98 -2.83 -6.56
C ARG A 52 -17.58 -3.23 -6.10
N VAL A 53 -17.47 -4.25 -5.25
CA VAL A 53 -16.19 -4.71 -4.69
C VAL A 53 -15.21 -5.09 -5.79
N ASP A 54 -15.63 -5.93 -6.75
CA ASP A 54 -14.76 -6.37 -7.85
C ASP A 54 -14.27 -5.20 -8.69
N ARG A 55 -15.13 -4.19 -8.90
CA ARG A 55 -14.72 -2.98 -9.63
C ARG A 55 -13.66 -2.20 -8.86
N ALA A 56 -13.79 -2.07 -7.54
CA ALA A 56 -12.79 -1.43 -6.69
C ALA A 56 -11.46 -2.19 -6.72
N LEU A 57 -11.50 -3.52 -6.62
CA LEU A 57 -10.32 -4.39 -6.71
C LEU A 57 -9.61 -4.26 -8.05
N GLN A 58 -10.37 -4.18 -9.15
CA GLN A 58 -9.80 -3.97 -10.48
C GLN A 58 -9.10 -2.61 -10.58
N ILE A 59 -9.69 -1.54 -10.06
CA ILE A 59 -9.07 -0.21 -10.04
C ILE A 59 -7.76 -0.23 -9.23
N ILE A 60 -7.73 -0.91 -8.09
CA ILE A 60 -6.50 -1.06 -7.29
C ILE A 60 -5.44 -1.80 -8.12
N LYS A 61 -5.80 -2.94 -8.72
CA LYS A 61 -4.90 -3.76 -9.54
C LYS A 61 -4.31 -3.00 -10.73
N ASP A 62 -5.11 -2.18 -11.42
CA ASP A 62 -4.67 -1.44 -12.60
C ASP A 62 -3.74 -0.25 -12.28
N ASN A 63 -3.80 0.24 -11.04
CA ASN A 63 -3.09 1.45 -10.61
C ASN A 63 -1.92 1.19 -9.67
N CYS A 64 -1.79 -0.01 -9.12
CA CYS A 64 -0.71 -0.39 -8.21
C CYS A 64 0.20 -1.42 -8.86
N ARG A 65 1.51 -1.13 -8.94
CA ARG A 65 2.48 -2.01 -9.62
C ARG A 65 3.52 -2.56 -8.64
N SER A 66 3.88 -3.82 -8.80
CA SER A 66 5.03 -4.40 -8.09
C SER A 66 6.32 -3.70 -8.52
N ARG A 67 7.24 -3.49 -7.57
CA ARG A 67 8.55 -2.86 -7.80
C ARG A 67 9.61 -3.53 -6.94
N GLU A 68 10.83 -3.57 -7.45
CA GLU A 68 12.00 -3.92 -6.64
C GLU A 68 12.43 -2.70 -5.84
N GLN A 69 12.57 -2.86 -4.52
CA GLN A 69 13.09 -1.86 -3.62
C GLN A 69 14.45 -2.29 -3.10
N LEU A 70 15.47 -1.45 -3.34
CA LEU A 70 16.81 -1.64 -2.79
C LEU A 70 16.80 -1.30 -1.30
N VAL A 71 17.13 -2.28 -0.47
CA VAL A 71 17.32 -2.09 0.97
C VAL A 71 18.80 -2.13 1.27
N SER A 72 19.35 -1.04 1.79
CA SER A 72 20.72 -1.02 2.31
C SER A 72 20.73 -1.61 3.73
N PRO A 73 21.44 -2.73 3.96
CA PRO A 73 21.60 -3.26 5.31
C PRO A 73 22.27 -2.23 6.21
N VAL A 74 21.84 -2.16 7.47
CA VAL A 74 22.47 -1.27 8.46
C VAL A 74 23.87 -1.83 8.74
N SER A 75 24.93 -1.08 8.36
CA SER A 75 26.30 -1.46 8.72
C SER A 75 26.42 -1.49 10.26
N PRO A 76 26.90 -2.59 10.87
CA PRO A 76 27.24 -2.57 12.27
C PRO A 76 28.37 -1.55 12.47
N MET A 77 28.04 -0.36 12.97
CA MET A 77 29.04 0.61 13.41
C MET A 77 29.72 0.04 14.65
N GLY A 78 30.86 -0.62 14.44
CA GLY A 78 31.61 -1.28 15.51
C GLY A 78 32.90 -1.92 15.03
N GLY A 79 33.88 -1.11 14.64
CA GLY A 79 35.30 -1.50 14.62
C GLY A 79 35.93 -1.73 13.25
N ASN A 80 36.98 -0.94 13.01
CA ASN A 80 38.08 -1.11 12.06
C ASN A 80 37.79 -0.68 10.61
N ALA A 81 38.73 0.10 10.08
CA ALA A 81 38.64 0.95 8.90
C ALA A 81 38.75 0.20 7.56
N ASP A 82 38.12 -0.96 7.42
CA ASP A 82 37.90 -1.59 6.12
C ASP A 82 36.40 -1.56 5.83
N SER A 83 36.00 -0.54 5.07
CA SER A 83 34.62 -0.19 4.77
C SER A 83 33.92 -1.32 4.01
N TYR A 84 33.30 -2.25 4.74
CA TYR A 84 32.38 -3.21 4.16
C TYR A 84 31.12 -2.45 3.74
N VAL A 85 31.04 -2.06 2.46
CA VAL A 85 29.82 -1.52 1.86
C VAL A 85 28.88 -2.70 1.66
N PRO A 86 27.80 -2.84 2.47
CA PRO A 86 26.89 -3.96 2.28
C PRO A 86 26.23 -3.81 0.90
N TYR A 87 26.25 -4.89 0.11
CA TYR A 87 25.54 -4.91 -1.16
C TYR A 87 24.04 -4.70 -0.90
N PRO A 88 23.39 -3.79 -1.65
CA PRO A 88 21.95 -3.62 -1.56
C PRO A 88 21.24 -4.94 -1.82
N VAL A 89 20.24 -5.26 -1.00
CA VAL A 89 19.37 -6.41 -1.24
C VAL A 89 18.12 -5.90 -1.95
N GLU A 90 17.84 -6.46 -3.12
CA GLU A 90 16.59 -6.22 -3.85
C GLU A 90 15.45 -6.99 -3.17
N VAL A 91 14.43 -6.26 -2.72
CA VAL A 91 13.21 -6.85 -2.18
C VAL A 91 12.07 -6.50 -3.12
N GLU A 92 11.35 -7.51 -3.60
CA GLU A 92 10.12 -7.27 -4.36
C GLU A 92 9.03 -6.76 -3.42
N VAL A 93 8.58 -5.54 -3.66
CA VAL A 93 7.43 -4.94 -2.99
C VAL A 93 6.25 -5.07 -3.93
N GLY A 94 5.27 -5.89 -3.53
CA GLY A 94 4.02 -6.07 -4.27
C GLY A 94 3.29 -4.73 -4.50
N GLY A 95 2.47 -4.66 -5.55
CA GLY A 95 1.74 -3.44 -5.90
C GLY A 95 0.72 -3.01 -4.83
N ALA A 96 -0.13 -3.93 -4.38
CA ALA A 96 -1.11 -3.67 -3.34
C ALA A 96 -1.40 -4.93 -2.51
N THR A 97 -1.44 -4.78 -1.19
CA THR A 97 -1.95 -5.80 -0.27
C THR A 97 -3.36 -5.39 0.15
N VAL A 98 -4.36 -6.23 -0.12
CA VAL A 98 -5.78 -5.85 0.04
C VAL A 98 -6.51 -6.83 0.93
N PHE A 99 -7.27 -6.30 1.89
CA PHE A 99 -8.20 -7.04 2.76
C PHE A 99 -9.63 -6.57 2.47
N VAL A 100 -10.56 -7.52 2.32
CA VAL A 100 -11.98 -7.22 2.15
C VAL A 100 -12.73 -7.73 3.37
N LEU A 101 -13.29 -6.81 4.14
CA LEU A 101 -13.94 -7.07 5.42
C LEU A 101 -15.47 -6.95 5.27
N PRO A 102 -16.26 -7.82 5.92
CA PRO A 102 -17.70 -7.62 6.00
C PRO A 102 -18.03 -6.39 6.86
N ILE A 103 -19.00 -5.59 6.42
CA ILE A 103 -19.60 -4.53 7.24
C ILE A 103 -20.98 -5.02 7.69
N GLU A 104 -21.18 -5.09 9.00
CA GLU A 104 -22.48 -5.44 9.59
C GLU A 104 -23.45 -4.26 9.59
N GLN A 105 -22.97 -3.05 9.91
CA GLN A 105 -23.76 -1.82 9.87
C GLN A 105 -22.97 -0.66 9.26
N TYR A 106 -23.63 0.13 8.43
CA TYR A 106 -23.11 1.37 7.86
C TYR A 106 -24.06 2.52 8.19
N LEU A 107 -23.52 3.59 8.77
CA LEU A 107 -24.24 4.78 9.15
C LEU A 107 -23.53 6.00 8.57
N GLN A 108 -24.29 6.93 8.00
CA GLN A 108 -23.80 8.23 7.57
C GLN A 108 -24.71 9.29 8.21
N PHE A 109 -24.14 10.12 9.08
CA PHE A 109 -24.83 11.21 9.77
C PHE A 109 -24.67 12.54 9.01
#